data_AF-A0A6B3HX54-F1
#
_entry.id   AF-A0A6B3HX54-F1
#
_cell.length_a   1.000
_cell.length_b   1.000
_cell.length_c   1.000
_cell.angle_alpha   90.00
_cell.angle_beta   90.00
_cell.angle_gamma   90.00
#
_symmetry.space_group_name_H-M   'P 1'
#
loop_
_entity.id
_entity.type
_entity.pdbx_description
1 polymer ?
#
loop_
_entity_poly.entity_id
_entity_poly.type
_entity_poly.pdbx_seq_one_letter_code
_entity_poly.pdbx_strand_id
1 'polypeptide(L)' 'TGAENAGAEASAQAIDEITKQIGAENVAAIIIEPVLGEGGFIEPAKGFLPAIAQFAKENGIVFVADEIQSGFCRTGQWFA' A
#
# COMPACT_ATOMS: atom_id res chain seq x y z
N THR A 1 -6.21 -13.80 10.78
CA THR A 1 -5.94 -14.73 11.90
C THR A 1 -5.55 -13.96 13.17
N GLY A 2 -6.38 -12.98 13.59
CA GLY A 2 -5.98 -11.99 14.60
C GLY A 2 -5.55 -10.67 13.97
N ALA A 3 -5.52 -9.59 14.77
CA ALA A 3 -5.23 -8.23 14.29
C ALA A 3 -3.74 -8.05 13.95
N GLU A 4 -2.87 -8.75 14.68
CA GLU A 4 -1.42 -8.77 14.49
C GLU A 4 -1.00 -9.31 13.11
N ASN A 5 -1.85 -10.15 12.50
CA ASN A 5 -1.59 -10.77 11.19
C ASN A 5 -2.24 -10.01 10.04
N ALA A 6 -3.09 -9.01 10.33
CA ALA A 6 -3.91 -8.34 9.32
C ALA A 6 -3.08 -7.67 8.21
N GLY A 7 -1.93 -7.06 8.53
CA GLY A 7 -1.08 -6.43 7.53
C GLY A 7 -0.46 -7.43 6.56
N ALA A 8 0.05 -8.54 7.08
CA ALA A 8 0.59 -9.62 6.24
C ALA A 8 -0.49 -10.27 5.38
N GLU A 9 -1.65 -10.59 5.96
CA GLU A 9 -2.77 -11.21 5.24
C GLU A 9 -3.34 -10.30 4.16
N ALA A 10 -3.60 -9.03 4.47
CA ALA A 10 -4.13 -8.07 3.50
C ALA A 10 -3.13 -7.82 2.36
N SER A 11 -1.84 -7.71 2.66
CA SER A 11 -0.82 -7.49 1.62
C SER A 11 -0.67 -8.71 0.71
N ALA A 12 -0.67 -9.93 1.28
CA ALA A 12 -0.64 -11.16 0.51
C ALA A 12 -1.87 -11.29 -0.39
N GLN A 13 -3.06 -10.94 0.11
CA GLN A 13 -4.28 -10.92 -0.70
C GLN A 13 -4.18 -9.92 -1.86
N ALA A 14 -3.77 -8.68 -1.59
CA ALA A 14 -3.64 -7.65 -2.63
C ALA A 14 -2.62 -8.05 -3.72
N ILE A 15 -1.48 -8.62 -3.31
CA ILE A 15 -0.45 -9.11 -4.23
C ILE A 15 -0.97 -10.29 -5.07
N ASP A 16 -1.69 -11.23 -4.45
CA ASP A 16 -2.30 -12.36 -5.15
C ASP A 16 -3.32 -11.89 -6.19
N GLU A 17 -4.15 -10.90 -5.85
CA GLU A 17 -5.10 -10.28 -6.78
C GLU A 17 -4.40 -9.61 -7.96
N ILE A 18 -3.38 -8.77 -7.71
CA ILE A 18 -2.58 -8.13 -8.77
C ILE A 18 -1.96 -9.20 -9.69
N THR A 19 -1.36 -10.22 -9.10
CA THR A 19 -0.64 -11.28 -9.83
C THR A 19 -1.60 -12.09 -10.70
N LYS A 20 -2.77 -12.45 -10.18
CA LYS A 20 -3.74 -13.30 -10.92
C LYS A 20 -4.53 -12.54 -11.97
N GLN A 21 -4.87 -11.27 -11.72
CA GLN A 21 -5.74 -10.51 -12.61
C GLN A 21 -4.96 -9.78 -13.71
N ILE A 22 -3.74 -9.31 -13.41
CA ILE A 22 -2.96 -8.45 -14.30
C ILE A 22 -1.64 -9.11 -14.70
N GLY A 23 -0.99 -9.81 -13.77
CA GLY A 23 0.40 -10.27 -13.90
C GLY A 23 1.36 -9.14 -13.57
N ALA A 24 2.32 -9.39 -12.67
CA ALA A 24 3.20 -8.35 -12.14
C ALA A 24 4.01 -7.65 -13.25
N GLU A 25 4.41 -8.38 -14.28
CA GLU A 25 5.14 -7.90 -15.45
C GLU A 25 4.35 -6.91 -16.32
N ASN A 26 3.02 -6.88 -16.18
CA ASN A 26 2.13 -5.98 -16.92
C ASN A 26 1.74 -4.74 -16.09
N VAL A 27 2.18 -4.63 -14.83
CA VAL A 27 1.87 -3.50 -13.96
C VAL A 27 2.93 -2.41 -14.10
N ALA A 28 2.53 -1.22 -14.53
CA ALA A 28 3.45 -0.09 -14.63
C ALA A 28 3.67 0.61 -13.27
N ALA A 29 2.61 0.78 -12.49
CA ALA A 29 2.66 1.49 -11.22
C ALA A 29 1.59 1.01 -10.23
N ILE A 30 1.87 1.17 -8.94
CA ILE A 30 0.92 1.07 -7.83
C ILE A 30 0.84 2.46 -7.19
N ILE A 31 -0.38 3.01 -7.12
CA ILE A 31 -0.67 4.31 -6.50
C ILE A 31 -1.51 4.04 -5.27
N ILE A 32 -1.10 4.55 -4.11
CA ILE A 32 -1.75 4.25 -2.84
C ILE A 32 -1.65 5.43 -1.86
N GLU A 33 -2.73 5.72 -1.16
CA GLU A 33 -2.75 6.66 -0.04
C GLU A 33 -2.16 5.99 1.22
N PRO A 34 -1.18 6.61 1.92
CA PRO A 34 -0.66 6.05 3.17
C PRO A 34 -1.71 5.96 4.29
N VAL A 35 -2.67 6.89 4.28
CA VAL A 35 -3.89 6.85 5.08
C VAL A 35 -5.04 7.16 4.13
N LEU A 36 -5.99 6.24 3.99
CA LEU A 36 -7.11 6.42 3.07
C LEU A 36 -8.03 7.53 3.59
N GLY A 37 -8.02 8.68 2.93
CA GLY A 37 -8.68 9.89 3.41
C GLY A 37 -10.20 9.82 3.29
N GLU A 38 -10.70 10.05 2.08
CA GLU A 38 -12.15 10.11 1.78
C GLU A 38 -12.87 8.77 2.01
N GLY A 39 -12.12 7.66 2.08
CA GLY A 39 -12.65 6.34 2.44
C GLY A 39 -12.91 6.13 3.93
N GLY A 40 -12.70 7.17 4.77
CA GLY A 40 -13.04 7.13 6.19
C GLY A 40 -11.83 7.19 7.13
N PHE A 41 -10.74 7.84 6.73
CA PHE A 41 -9.50 7.98 7.52
C PHE A 41 -8.97 6.63 8.01
N ILE A 42 -8.79 5.69 7.07
CA ILE A 42 -8.39 4.32 7.38
C ILE A 42 -6.87 4.22 7.36
N GLU A 43 -6.27 4.00 8.52
CA GLU A 43 -4.87 3.61 8.65
C GLU A 43 -4.70 2.14 8.23
N PRO A 44 -3.78 1.83 7.30
CA PRO A 44 -3.54 0.45 6.89
C PRO A 44 -2.92 -0.35 8.04
N ALA A 45 -3.25 -1.65 8.09
CA ALA A 45 -2.69 -2.54 9.08
C ALA A 45 -1.14 -2.57 9.00
N LYS A 46 -0.50 -2.61 10.17
CA LYS A 46 0.97 -2.57 10.28
C LYS A 46 1.64 -3.60 9.36
N GLY A 47 2.56 -3.12 8.54
CA GLY A 47 3.33 -3.96 7.59
C GLY A 47 2.72 -4.07 6.19
N PHE A 48 1.48 -3.61 5.99
CA PHE A 48 0.84 -3.63 4.67
C PHE A 48 1.60 -2.82 3.61
N LEU A 49 1.78 -1.51 3.83
CA LEU A 49 2.48 -0.64 2.87
C LEU A 49 3.92 -1.07 2.57
N PRO A 50 4.77 -1.41 3.58
CA PRO A 50 6.10 -1.94 3.32
C PRO A 50 6.10 -3.20 2.43
N ALA A 51 5.14 -4.11 2.63
CA ALA A 51 5.04 -5.32 1.81
C ALA A 51 4.66 -5.00 0.36
N ILE A 52 3.71 -4.10 0.12
CA ILE A 52 3.34 -3.66 -1.22
C ILE A 52 4.51 -2.93 -1.92
N ALA A 53 5.21 -2.04 -1.20
CA ALA A 53 6.37 -1.33 -1.74
C ALA A 53 7.52 -2.29 -2.09
N GLN A 54 7.76 -3.31 -1.26
CA GLN A 54 8.76 -4.34 -1.54
C GLN A 54 8.38 -5.17 -2.77
N PHE A 55 7.13 -5.62 -2.87
CA PHE A 55 6.63 -6.31 -4.06
C PHE A 55 6.78 -5.46 -5.33
N ALA A 56 6.42 -4.17 -5.25
CA ALA A 56 6.57 -3.25 -6.38
C ALA A 56 8.04 -3.16 -6.84
N LYS A 57 8.96 -2.97 -5.88
CA LYS A 57 10.40 -2.90 -6.13
C LYS A 57 10.95 -4.19 -6.77
N GLU A 58 10.55 -5.35 -6.28
CA GLU A 58 11.00 -6.65 -6.80
C GLU A 58 10.57 -6.90 -8.24
N ASN A 59 9.44 -6.33 -8.65
CA ASN A 59 8.86 -6.50 -9.99
C ASN A 59 9.11 -5.31 -10.93
N GLY A 60 9.90 -4.31 -10.51
CA GLY A 60 10.17 -3.12 -11.32
C GLY A 60 8.97 -2.20 -11.52
N ILE A 61 7.97 -2.29 -10.63
CA ILE A 61 6.74 -1.49 -10.63
C ILE A 61 7.01 -0.17 -9.92
N VAL A 62 6.57 0.95 -10.49
CA VAL A 62 6.67 2.26 -9.84
C VAL A 62 5.71 2.30 -8.64
N PHE A 63 6.23 2.59 -7.45
CA PHE A 63 5.40 2.79 -6.26
C PHE A 63 5.21 4.29 -6.01
N VAL A 64 3.95 4.74 -5.97
CA VAL A 64 3.56 6.14 -5.73
C VAL A 64 2.74 6.21 -4.44
N ALA A 65 3.27 6.91 -3.44
CA ALA A 65 2.51 7.30 -2.27
C ALA A 65 1.72 8.59 -2.60
N ASP A 66 0.39 8.51 -2.63
CA ASP A 66 -0.47 9.70 -2.76
C ASP A 66 -0.62 10.37 -1.40
N GLU A 67 0.11 11.48 -1.24
CA GLU A 67 0.17 12.23 -0.01
C GLU A 67 -0.44 13.64 -0.12
N ILE A 68 -1.36 13.84 -1.07
CA ILE A 68 -2.06 15.12 -1.20
C ILE A 68 -2.77 15.48 0.11
N GLN A 69 -3.35 14.48 0.79
CA GLN A 69 -4.00 14.67 2.08
C GLN A 69 -3.09 14.37 3.28
N SER A 70 -2.35 13.25 3.24
CA SER A 70 -1.55 12.77 4.40
C SER A 70 -0.22 13.51 4.59
N GLY A 71 0.28 14.18 3.56
CA GLY A 71 1.56 14.88 3.59
C GLY A 71 1.51 16.19 4.38
N PHE A 72 2.63 16.91 4.36
CA PHE A 72 2.78 18.23 4.96
C PHE A 72 2.34 18.28 6.44
N CYS A 73 2.86 17.34 7.23
CA CYS A 73 2.65 17.30 8.69
C CYS A 73 1.23 16.93 9.14
N ARG A 74 0.32 16.52 8.24
CA ARG A 74 -1.04 16.10 8.62
C ARG A 74 -1.02 14.93 9.61
N THR A 75 -0.13 13.97 9.42
CA THR A 75 0.02 12.78 10.27
C THR A 75 1.04 12.95 11.40
N GLY A 76 1.58 14.17 11.59
CA GLY A 76 2.61 14.45 12.60
C GLY A 76 4.05 14.23 12.12
N GLN A 77 4.25 13.84 10.85
CA GLN A 77 5.54 13.77 10.16
C GLN A 77 5.43 14.52 8.81
N TRP A 78 6.56 14.90 8.19
CA TRP A 78 6.53 15.59 6.89
C TRP A 78 5.75 14.82 5.81
N PHE A 79 5.87 13.49 5.85
CA PHE A 79 5.26 12.49 4.99
C PHE A 79 4.88 11.28 5.86
N ALA A 80 3.80 10.61 5.52
CA ALA A 80 3.20 9.53 6.30
C ALA A 80 3.93 8.17 6.16
#